data_AF-A0A6N0X286-F1
#
_entry.id   AF-A0A6N0X286-F1
#
_cell.length_a   1.000
_cell.length_b   1.000
_cell.length_c   1.000
_cell.angle_alpha   90.00
_cell.angle_beta   90.00
_cell.angle_gamma   90.00
#
_symmetry.space_group_name_H-M   'P 1'
#
loop_
_entity.id
_entity.type
_entity.pdbx_description
1 polymer ?
#
loop_
_entity_poly.entity_id
_entity_poly.type
_entity_poly.pdbx_seq_one_letter_code
_entity_poly.pdbx_strand_id
1 'polypeptide(L)'
;MNLQSSVDWLTWASVILPLMAIAWSAVQYVLTQKREQNYREFEKFHRIMAELGSPNTTVLGNMALTYELRKFPQYREVIIRALENIEVKGSRADLLEHEFALTIELMKRQ
;
A
#
# COMPACT_ATOMS: atom_id res chain seq x y z
N MET A 1 17.80 -29.02 47.20
CA MET A 1 16.78 -28.34 46.38
C MET A 1 15.42 -28.78 46.87
N ASN A 2 14.56 -27.84 47.28
CA ASN A 2 13.22 -28.15 47.79
C ASN A 2 12.33 -28.60 46.63
N LEU A 3 11.86 -29.85 46.65
CA LEU A 3 10.99 -30.39 45.60
C LEU A 3 9.69 -29.57 45.45
N GLN A 4 9.21 -28.97 46.54
CA GLN A 4 8.04 -28.08 46.56
C GLN A 4 8.24 -26.85 45.66
N SER A 5 9.35 -26.14 45.82
CA SER A 5 9.68 -24.98 44.97
C SER A 5 9.85 -25.36 43.50
N SER A 6 10.24 -26.61 43.23
CA SER A 6 10.37 -27.12 41.87
C SER A 6 9.04 -27.37 41.16
N VAL A 7 7.99 -27.70 41.92
CA VAL A 7 6.66 -27.92 41.36
C VAL A 7 5.97 -26.58 41.12
N ASP A 8 6.13 -25.62 42.02
CA ASP A 8 5.50 -24.30 41.93
C ASP A 8 5.94 -23.52 40.68
N TRP A 9 7.23 -23.52 40.34
CA TRP A 9 7.69 -22.85 39.11
C TRP A 9 7.12 -23.51 37.85
N LEU A 10 6.91 -24.83 37.89
CA LEU A 10 6.40 -25.60 36.76
C LEU A 10 4.92 -25.33 36.53
N THR A 11 4.15 -25.13 37.61
CA THR A 11 2.76 -24.66 37.54
C THR A 11 2.67 -23.23 36.99
N TRP A 12 3.55 -22.32 37.40
CA TRP A 12 3.57 -20.97 36.80
C TRP A 12 3.99 -20.98 35.34
N ALA A 13 4.97 -21.80 34.97
CA ALA A 13 5.42 -21.95 33.59
C ALA A 13 4.29 -22.49 32.70
N SER A 14 3.48 -23.45 33.18
CA SER A 14 2.37 -24.01 32.39
C SER A 14 1.26 -23.00 32.09
N VAL A 15 1.12 -21.94 32.89
CA VAL A 15 0.16 -20.86 32.65
C VAL A 15 0.78 -19.72 31.84
N ILE A 16 2.01 -19.32 32.16
CA ILE A 16 2.66 -18.16 31.53
C ILE A 16 3.10 -18.48 30.10
N LEU A 17 3.60 -19.69 29.82
CA LEU A 17 4.06 -20.05 28.47
C LEU A 17 2.94 -19.99 27.42
N PRO A 18 1.74 -20.56 27.65
CA PRO A 18 0.62 -20.41 26.71
C PRO A 18 0.18 -18.96 26.53
N LEU A 19 0.14 -18.17 27.62
CA LEU A 19 -0.24 -16.76 27.53
C LEU A 19 0.75 -15.96 26.69
N MET A 20 2.05 -16.20 26.85
CA MET A 20 3.08 -15.58 26.00
C MET A 20 2.96 -16.02 24.54
N ALA A 21 2.67 -17.31 24.29
CA ALA A 21 2.48 -17.82 22.94
C ALA A 21 1.27 -17.16 22.24
N ILE A 22 0.16 -16.99 22.95
CA ILE A 22 -1.04 -16.31 22.43
C ILE A 22 -0.74 -14.83 22.15
N ALA A 23 -0.09 -14.14 23.09
CA ALA A 23 0.29 -12.75 22.91
C ALA A 23 1.21 -12.56 21.69
N TRP A 24 2.21 -13.43 21.54
CA TRP A 24 3.10 -13.42 20.38
C TRP A 24 2.35 -13.68 19.08
N SER A 25 1.45 -14.66 19.07
CA SER A 25 0.61 -14.98 17.90
C SER A 25 -0.24 -13.78 17.47
N ALA A 26 -0.86 -13.08 18.42
CA ALA A 26 -1.64 -11.87 18.13
C ALA A 26 -0.78 -10.76 17.51
N VAL A 27 0.43 -10.53 18.05
CA VAL A 27 1.37 -9.56 17.48
C VAL A 27 1.78 -9.96 16.06
N GLN A 28 2.13 -11.22 15.84
CA GLN A 28 2.49 -11.71 14.51
C GLN A 28 1.33 -11.60 13.51
N TYR A 29 0.10 -11.85 13.95
CA TYR A 29 -1.08 -11.67 13.11
C TYR A 29 -1.24 -10.22 12.65
N VAL A 30 -1.16 -9.25 13.57
CA VAL A 30 -1.26 -7.82 13.22
C VAL A 30 -0.12 -7.39 12.27
N LEU A 31 1.11 -7.84 12.54
CA LEU A 31 2.25 -7.54 11.67
C LEU A 31 2.07 -8.14 10.26
N THR A 32 1.55 -9.36 10.17
CA THR A 32 1.26 -10.02 8.89
C THR A 32 0.15 -9.30 8.15
N GLN A 33 -0.94 -8.96 8.83
CA GLN A 33 -2.06 -8.21 8.25
C GLN A 33 -1.61 -6.86 7.69
N LYS A 34 -0.74 -6.15 8.42
CA LYS A 34 -0.15 -4.89 7.95
C LYS A 34 0.74 -5.10 6.73
N ARG A 35 1.56 -6.15 6.70
CA ARG A 35 2.39 -6.49 5.53
C ARG A 35 1.53 -6.82 4.31
N GLU A 36 0.48 -7.61 4.50
CA GLU A 36 -0.46 -7.94 3.42
C GLU A 36 -1.19 -6.69 2.91
N GLN A 37 -1.61 -5.79 3.80
CA GLN A 37 -2.23 -4.54 3.39
C GLN A 37 -1.27 -3.70 2.54
N ASN A 38 -0.03 -3.53 2.99
CA ASN A 38 0.99 -2.82 2.22
C ASN A 38 1.24 -3.48 0.86
N TYR A 39 1.25 -4.82 0.80
CA TYR A 39 1.40 -5.57 -0.44
C TYR A 39 0.22 -5.34 -1.39
N ARG A 40 -1.02 -5.40 -0.87
CA ARG A 40 -2.24 -5.11 -1.65
C ARG A 40 -2.25 -3.68 -2.19
N GLU A 41 -1.81 -2.72 -1.40
CA GLU A 41 -1.69 -1.32 -1.84
C GLU A 41 -0.62 -1.16 -2.94
N PHE A 42 0.52 -1.83 -2.78
CA PHE A 42 1.58 -1.87 -3.79
C PHE A 42 1.11 -2.51 -5.11
N GLU A 43 0.40 -3.63 -5.04
CA GLU A 43 -0.14 -4.34 -6.20
C GLU A 43 -1.20 -3.50 -6.91
N LYS A 44 -2.09 -2.84 -6.16
CA LYS A 44 -3.08 -1.92 -6.72
C LYS A 44 -2.40 -0.76 -7.44
N PHE A 45 -1.37 -0.15 -6.85
CA PHE A 45 -0.59 0.91 -7.48
C PHE A 45 0.05 0.44 -8.79
N HIS A 46 0.72 -0.72 -8.79
CA HIS A 46 1.36 -1.28 -9.99
C HIS A 46 0.36 -1.56 -11.10
N ARG A 47 -0.83 -2.08 -10.77
CA ARG A 47 -1.88 -2.31 -11.75
C ARG A 47 -2.36 -1.01 -12.38
N ILE A 48 -2.62 0.03 -11.57
CA ILE A 48 -3.04 1.35 -12.08
C ILE A 48 -1.98 1.92 -13.02
N MET A 49 -0.71 1.87 -12.63
CA MET A 49 0.40 2.34 -13.46
C MET A 49 0.56 1.56 -14.76
N ALA A 50 0.30 0.24 -14.75
CA ALA A 50 0.36 -0.60 -15.95
C ALA A 50 -0.80 -0.34 -16.92
N GLU A 51 -1.98 0.02 -16.40
CA GLU A 51 -3.15 0.38 -17.21
C GLU A 51 -3.09 1.81 -17.74
N LEU A 52 -2.36 2.70 -17.06
CA LEU A 52 -2.16 4.08 -17.45
C LEU A 52 -1.36 4.16 -18.76
N GLY A 53 -1.97 4.72 -19.81
CA GLY A 53 -1.35 4.81 -21.13
C GLY A 53 -1.44 3.51 -21.95
N SER A 54 -2.15 2.49 -21.46
CA SER A 54 -2.47 1.31 -22.25
C SER A 54 -3.33 1.69 -23.46
N PRO A 55 -3.07 1.14 -24.67
CA PRO A 55 -3.81 1.47 -25.89
C PRO A 55 -5.31 1.12 -25.81
N ASN A 56 -5.70 0.24 -24.87
CA ASN A 56 -7.09 -0.14 -24.65
C ASN A 56 -7.83 0.79 -23.66
N THR A 57 -7.12 1.71 -23.00
CA THR A 57 -7.70 2.60 -21.99
C THR A 57 -8.19 3.88 -22.65
N THR A 58 -9.48 4.19 -22.50
CA THR A 58 -10.04 5.45 -23.00
C THR A 58 -9.44 6.65 -22.26
N VAL A 59 -9.49 7.84 -22.87
CA VAL A 59 -9.00 9.08 -22.25
C VAL A 59 -9.64 9.33 -20.87
N LEU A 60 -10.95 9.07 -20.74
CA LEU A 60 -11.66 9.17 -19.45
C LEU A 60 -11.19 8.11 -18.44
N GLY A 61 -10.85 6.91 -18.90
CA GLY A 61 -10.23 5.87 -18.07
C GLY A 61 -8.87 6.32 -17.54
N ASN A 62 -8.00 6.85 -18.39
CA ASN A 62 -6.70 7.39 -17.96
C ASN A 62 -6.85 8.56 -16.98
N MET A 63 -7.88 9.40 -17.16
CA MET A 63 -8.20 10.49 -16.23
C MET A 63 -8.59 9.94 -14.85
N ALA A 64 -9.46 8.92 -14.80
CA ALA A 64 -9.85 8.26 -13.56
C ALA A 64 -8.67 7.55 -12.87
N LEU A 65 -7.81 6.88 -13.63
CA LEU A 65 -6.58 6.26 -13.12
C LEU A 65 -5.64 7.30 -12.52
N THR A 66 -5.46 8.45 -13.19
CA THR A 66 -4.63 9.56 -12.68
C THR A 66 -5.20 10.12 -11.38
N TYR A 67 -6.52 10.29 -11.31
CA TYR A 67 -7.19 10.71 -10.08
C TYR A 67 -6.97 9.69 -8.94
N GLU A 68 -7.03 8.38 -9.24
CA GLU A 68 -6.76 7.32 -8.26
C GLU A 68 -5.31 7.37 -7.75
N LEU A 69 -4.33 7.79 -8.55
CA LEU A 69 -2.93 7.89 -8.14
C LEU A 69 -2.72 8.85 -6.96
N ARG A 70 -3.61 9.85 -6.77
CA ARG A 70 -3.58 10.77 -5.61
C ARG A 70 -3.73 10.06 -4.27
N LYS A 71 -4.27 8.84 -4.25
CA LYS A 71 -4.42 8.04 -3.03
C LYS A 71 -3.11 7.41 -2.56
N PHE A 72 -2.03 7.50 -3.35
CA PHE A 72 -0.75 6.85 -3.07
C PHE A 72 0.40 7.85 -2.89
N PRO A 73 0.38 8.67 -1.81
CA PRO A 73 1.40 9.69 -1.57
C PRO A 73 2.80 9.09 -1.38
N GLN A 74 2.90 7.84 -0.91
CA GLN A 74 4.19 7.14 -0.78
C GLN A 74 4.96 6.96 -2.10
N TYR A 75 4.29 7.05 -3.25
CA TYR A 75 4.89 6.89 -4.57
C TYR A 75 4.94 8.20 -5.37
N ARG A 76 4.74 9.36 -4.72
CA ARG A 76 4.62 10.67 -5.41
C ARG A 76 5.73 10.92 -6.43
N GLU A 77 6.98 10.61 -6.11
CA GLU A 77 8.13 10.93 -6.98
C GLU A 77 8.14 10.08 -8.25
N VAL A 78 7.65 8.84 -8.15
CA VAL A 78 7.51 7.96 -9.32
C VAL A 78 6.31 8.41 -10.15
N ILE A 79 5.19 8.75 -9.50
CA ILE A 79 3.98 9.22 -10.17
C ILE A 79 4.25 10.51 -10.93
N ILE A 80 4.87 11.50 -10.29
CA ILE A 80 5.21 12.78 -10.92
C ILE A 80 6.09 12.54 -12.15
N ARG A 81 7.16 11.75 -12.01
CA ARG A 81 8.04 11.43 -13.15
C ARG A 81 7.31 10.68 -14.26
N ALA A 82 6.40 9.78 -13.93
CA ALA A 82 5.65 9.04 -14.94
C ALA A 82 4.70 9.97 -15.71
N LEU A 83 3.94 10.81 -14.99
CA LEU A 83 3.00 11.75 -15.60
C LEU A 83 3.70 12.86 -16.40
N GLU A 84 4.89 13.31 -15.99
CA GLU A 84 5.69 14.31 -16.72
C GLU A 84 6.25 13.76 -18.06
N ASN A 85 6.40 12.45 -18.20
CA ASN A 85 7.03 11.82 -19.38
C ASN A 85 6.04 11.07 -20.29
N ILE A 86 4.73 11.07 -19.99
CA ILE A 86 3.73 10.41 -20.84
C ILE A 86 3.34 11.34 -21.98
N GLU A 87 3.58 10.91 -23.22
CA GLU A 87 2.99 11.54 -24.41
C GLU A 87 1.53 11.07 -24.57
N VAL A 88 0.58 11.99 -24.43
CA VAL A 88 -0.84 11.71 -24.67
C VAL A 88 -1.18 12.02 -26.13
N LYS A 89 -1.85 11.10 -26.82
CA LYS A 89 -2.32 11.30 -28.21
C LYS A 89 -3.81 11.00 -28.31
N GLY A 90 -4.60 11.90 -28.90
CA GLY A 90 -6.03 11.67 -29.18
C GLY A 90 -6.92 12.92 -29.10
N SER A 91 -8.19 12.75 -29.47
CA SER A 91 -9.18 13.86 -29.60
C SER A 91 -9.57 14.57 -28.29
N ARG A 92 -9.06 14.11 -27.15
CA ARG A 92 -9.28 14.71 -25.81
C ARG A 92 -7.98 14.75 -24.99
N ALA A 93 -6.84 14.74 -25.66
CA ALA A 93 -5.52 14.75 -25.01
C ALA A 93 -5.38 15.94 -24.04
N ASP A 94 -5.83 17.12 -24.46
CA ASP A 94 -5.76 18.37 -23.68
C ASP A 94 -6.42 18.25 -22.30
N LEU A 95 -7.55 17.53 -22.19
CA LEU A 95 -8.24 17.31 -20.90
C LEU A 95 -7.44 16.39 -19.99
N LEU A 96 -6.79 15.38 -20.55
CA LEU A 96 -5.98 14.44 -19.79
C LEU A 96 -4.66 15.08 -19.34
N GLU A 97 -4.02 15.86 -20.21
CA GLU A 97 -2.84 16.66 -19.86
C GLU A 97 -3.14 17.67 -18.74
N HIS A 98 -4.31 18.31 -18.79
CA HIS A 98 -4.76 19.17 -17.70
C HIS A 98 -4.90 18.40 -16.38
N GLU A 99 -5.51 17.21 -16.40
CA GLU A 99 -5.65 16.38 -15.20
C GLU A 99 -4.29 15.89 -14.66
N PHE A 100 -3.33 15.59 -15.56
CA PHE A 100 -1.97 15.24 -15.19
C PHE A 100 -1.30 16.41 -14.47
N ALA A 101 -1.37 17.62 -15.04
CA ALA A 101 -0.81 18.82 -14.46
C ALA A 101 -1.39 19.14 -13.07
N LEU A 102 -2.72 19.06 -12.93
CA LEU A 102 -3.40 19.23 -11.63
C LEU A 102 -2.93 18.20 -10.60
N THR A 103 -2.79 16.94 -11.02
CA THR A 103 -2.34 15.87 -10.13
C THR A 103 -0.90 16.06 -9.67
N ILE A 104 -0.01 16.44 -10.59
CA ILE A 104 1.38 16.76 -10.29
C ILE A 104 1.46 17.94 -9.32
N GLU A 105 0.71 19.01 -9.56
CA GLU A 105 0.71 20.19 -8.69
C GLU A 105 0.22 19.85 -7.28
N LEU A 106 -0.89 19.11 -7.16
CA LEU A 106 -1.41 18.68 -5.86
C LEU A 106 -0.40 17.80 -5.11
N MET A 107 0.25 16.86 -5.80
CA MET A 107 1.27 16.00 -5.20
C MET A 107 2.56 16.74 -4.80
N LYS A 108 2.89 17.84 -5.48
CA LYS A 108 4.03 18.70 -5.11
C LYS A 108 3.75 19.56 -3.88
N ARG A 109 2.47 19.84 -3.57
CA ARG A 109 2.04 20.64 -2.40
C ARG A 109 1.83 19.81 -1.13
N GLN A 110 1.68 18.50 -1.23
CA GLN A 110 1.51 17.56 -0.11
C GLN A 110 2.84 17.08 0.46
#